data_AF-A0A1G3PW54-F1
#
_entry.id   AF-A0A1G3PW54-F1
#
_cell.length_a   1.000
_cell.length_b   1.000
_cell.length_c   1.000
_cell.angle_alpha   90.00
_cell.angle_beta   90.00
_cell.angle_gamma   90.00
#
_symmetry.space_group_name_H-M   'P 1'
#
loop_
_entity.id
_entity.type
_entity.pdbx_description
1 polymer ?
#
loop_
_entity_poly.entity_id
_entity_poly.type
_entity_poly.pdbx_seq_one_letter_code
_entity_poly.pdbx_strand_id
1 'polypeptide(L)'
;MKKITGLLKEYVIILIFLPALAAGHFFGFAPADAIWKNFTDFFLEMIRFLPLMFILVGLFDAWAPREKIQKLIGEGSRLQGTVLVIMLAMLQAGPLYGAFPVAYVLWKKGCSIKNIFIYLGAFSTIKLPMLSFEIKFMGLEFSLVRSFVSLAVFIAIGYIMEILLKNSNFSVQLPENNRQKTDAKIAD
;
A
#
# COMPACT_ATOMS: atom_id res chain seq x y z
N MET A 1 2.79 -1.15 -34.30
CA MET A 1 3.17 0.24 -33.93
C MET A 1 2.27 0.88 -32.86
N LYS A 2 0.93 0.86 -32.96
CA LYS A 2 0.02 1.46 -31.94
C LYS A 2 0.23 0.98 -30.49
N LYS A 3 0.66 -0.28 -30.29
CA LYS A 3 0.92 -0.88 -28.97
C LYS A 3 2.18 -0.31 -28.30
N ILE A 4 3.23 -0.04 -29.09
CA ILE A 4 4.51 0.50 -28.62
C ILE A 4 4.35 1.97 -28.22
N THR A 5 3.58 2.75 -28.98
CA THR A 5 3.27 4.14 -28.64
C THR A 5 2.40 4.28 -27.38
N GLY A 6 1.57 3.28 -27.07
CA GLY A 6 0.80 3.22 -25.82
C GLY A 6 1.67 2.96 -24.60
N LEU A 7 2.55 1.97 -24.68
CA LEU A 7 3.55 1.67 -23.64
C LEU A 7 4.48 2.87 -23.39
N LEU A 8 5.00 3.49 -24.45
CA LEU A 8 5.87 4.65 -24.31
C LEU A 8 5.19 5.81 -23.56
N LYS A 9 3.88 6.01 -23.73
CA LYS A 9 3.10 7.03 -23.01
C LYS A 9 3.06 6.81 -21.49
N GLU A 10 2.99 5.55 -21.04
CA GLU A 10 2.96 5.21 -19.61
C GLU A 10 4.31 5.42 -18.93
N TYR A 11 5.41 5.25 -19.69
CA TYR A 11 6.78 5.37 -19.18
C TYR A 11 7.46 6.69 -19.55
N VAL A 12 6.76 7.66 -20.16
CA VAL A 12 7.36 8.96 -20.58
C VAL A 12 8.09 9.64 -19.42
N ILE A 13 7.48 9.64 -18.24
CA ILE A 13 8.08 10.29 -17.07
C ILE A 13 9.41 9.63 -16.70
N ILE A 14 9.48 8.29 -16.72
CA ILE A 14 10.71 7.55 -16.43
C ILE A 14 11.76 7.75 -17.53
N LEU A 15 11.32 7.75 -18.79
CA LEU A 15 12.17 7.96 -19.96
C LEU A 15 12.74 9.38 -20.06
N ILE A 16 12.08 10.38 -19.46
CA ILE A 16 12.61 11.75 -19.35
C ILE A 16 13.48 11.89 -18.10
N PHE A 17 13.05 11.30 -16.98
CA PHE A 17 13.71 11.42 -15.69
C PHE A 17 15.13 10.81 -15.68
N LEU A 18 15.31 9.61 -16.23
CA LEU A 18 16.62 8.93 -16.26
C LEU A 18 17.68 9.69 -17.07
N PRO A 19 17.40 10.14 -18.31
CA PRO A 19 18.34 10.97 -19.07
C PRO A 19 18.58 12.34 -18.43
N ALA A 20 17.55 12.97 -17.84
CA ALA A 20 17.71 14.25 -17.15
C ALA A 20 18.65 14.13 -15.93
N LEU A 21 18.57 13.02 -15.20
CA LEU A 21 19.48 12.67 -14.11
C LEU A 21 20.91 12.45 -14.59
N ALA A 22 21.08 11.65 -15.65
CA ALA A 22 22.39 11.39 -16.24
C ALA A 22 23.03 12.69 -16.74
N ALA A 23 22.28 13.52 -17.46
CA ALA A 23 22.72 14.83 -17.91
C ALA A 23 23.09 15.73 -16.73
N GLY A 24 22.25 15.81 -15.68
CA GLY A 24 22.54 16.59 -14.48
C GLY A 24 23.85 16.18 -13.80
N HIS A 25 24.16 14.89 -13.75
CA HIS A 25 25.44 14.37 -13.26
C HIS A 25 26.60 14.81 -14.18
N PHE A 26 26.47 14.63 -15.50
CA PHE A 26 27.48 15.02 -16.48
C PHE A 26 27.76 16.54 -16.50
N PHE A 27 26.75 17.38 -16.26
CA PHE A 27 26.87 18.84 -16.24
C PHE A 27 27.28 19.40 -14.87
N GLY A 28 27.60 18.54 -13.88
CA GLY A 28 28.08 18.98 -12.56
C GLY A 28 27.01 19.65 -11.69
N PHE A 29 25.73 19.33 -11.90
CA PHE A 29 24.64 19.83 -11.07
C PHE A 29 24.71 19.15 -9.69
N ALA A 30 25.14 19.89 -8.67
CA ALA A 30 25.40 19.33 -7.33
C ALA A 30 24.24 18.48 -6.73
N PRO A 31 22.94 18.80 -6.94
CA PRO A 31 21.84 17.94 -6.47
C PRO A 31 21.68 16.62 -7.25
N ALA A 32 22.21 16.51 -8.48
CA ALA A 32 22.03 15.32 -9.32
C ALA A 32 22.60 14.05 -8.67
N ASP A 33 23.77 14.17 -8.01
CA ASP A 33 24.41 13.05 -7.31
C ASP A 33 23.56 12.53 -6.15
N ALA A 34 22.99 13.46 -5.37
CA ALA A 34 22.12 13.11 -4.27
C ALA A 34 20.84 12.42 -4.77
N ILE A 35 20.24 12.91 -5.85
CA ILE A 35 19.04 12.30 -6.44
C ILE A 35 19.37 10.92 -7.02
N TRP A 36 20.49 10.77 -7.72
CA TRP A 36 20.92 9.50 -8.29
C TRP A 36 21.13 8.43 -7.21
N LYS A 37 21.83 8.80 -6.13
CA LYS A 37 22.06 7.90 -5.00
C LYS A 37 20.75 7.48 -4.35
N ASN A 38 19.88 8.43 -4.01
CA ASN A 38 18.58 8.13 -3.41
C ASN A 38 17.73 7.23 -4.32
N PHE A 39 17.64 7.55 -5.62
CA PHE A 39 16.91 6.72 -6.58
C PHE A 39 17.44 5.28 -6.59
N THR A 40 18.77 5.13 -6.65
CA THR A 40 19.42 3.82 -6.68
C THR A 40 19.16 3.03 -5.39
N ASP A 41 19.28 3.68 -4.23
CA ASP A 41 19.02 3.09 -2.92
C ASP A 41 17.56 2.62 -2.81
N PHE A 42 16.58 3.47 -3.14
CA PHE A 42 15.16 3.11 -3.14
C PHE A 42 14.83 2.01 -4.15
N PHE A 43 15.42 2.05 -5.34
CA PHE A 43 15.20 1.04 -6.38
C PHE A 43 15.72 -0.33 -5.95
N LEU A 44 16.93 -0.37 -5.38
CA LEU A 44 17.53 -1.59 -4.81
C LEU A 44 16.73 -2.11 -3.62
N GLU A 45 16.26 -1.22 -2.74
CA GLU A 45 15.39 -1.57 -1.63
C GLU A 45 14.12 -2.24 -2.15
N MET A 46 13.44 -1.65 -3.13
CA MET A 46 12.22 -2.21 -3.71
C MET A 46 12.45 -3.59 -4.32
N ILE A 47 13.51 -3.77 -5.13
CA ILE A 47 13.81 -5.06 -5.78
C ILE A 47 14.14 -6.15 -4.75
N ARG A 48 14.79 -5.82 -3.64
CA ARG A 48 15.14 -6.79 -2.60
C ARG A 48 13.98 -7.09 -1.66
N PHE A 49 13.22 -6.06 -1.30
CA PHE A 49 12.15 -6.15 -0.31
C PHE A 49 10.88 -6.76 -0.89
N LEU A 50 10.53 -6.42 -2.14
CA LEU A 50 9.26 -6.83 -2.74
C LEU A 50 9.12 -8.35 -2.92
N PRO A 51 10.14 -9.11 -3.41
CA PRO A 51 10.06 -10.57 -3.49
C PRO A 51 9.89 -11.21 -2.12
N LEU A 52 10.65 -10.74 -1.11
CA LEU A 52 10.54 -11.22 0.26
C LEU A 52 9.13 -10.97 0.81
N MET A 53 8.57 -9.78 0.57
CA MET A 53 7.19 -9.46 0.92
C MET A 53 6.18 -10.41 0.27
N PHE A 54 6.31 -10.69 -1.03
CA PHE A 54 5.40 -11.62 -1.70
C PHE A 54 5.49 -13.05 -1.16
N ILE A 55 6.69 -13.51 -0.77
CA ILE A 55 6.86 -14.80 -0.11
C ILE A 55 6.13 -14.82 1.24
N LEU A 56 6.32 -13.80 2.07
CA LEU A 56 5.67 -13.71 3.39
C LEU A 56 4.15 -13.60 3.26
N VAL A 57 3.67 -12.81 2.31
CA VAL A 57 2.25 -12.64 2.01
C VAL A 57 1.64 -13.93 1.48
N GLY A 58 2.35 -14.67 0.61
CA GLY A 58 1.93 -15.97 0.11
C GLY A 58 1.88 -17.03 1.21
N LEU A 59 2.86 -17.03 2.12
CA LEU A 59 2.87 -17.92 3.29
C LEU A 59 1.72 -17.59 4.24
N PHE A 60 1.46 -16.30 4.49
CA PHE A 60 0.30 -15.85 5.26
C PHE A 60 -1.02 -16.23 4.58
N ASP A 61 -1.12 -16.13 3.25
CA ASP A 61 -2.33 -16.56 2.52
C ASP A 61 -2.55 -18.07 2.66
N ALA A 62 -1.50 -18.88 2.61
CA ALA A 62 -1.61 -20.33 2.78
C ALA A 62 -1.93 -20.74 4.23
N TRP A 63 -1.37 -20.05 5.22
CA TRP A 63 -1.46 -20.44 6.63
C TRP A 63 -2.68 -19.87 7.36
N ALA A 64 -3.11 -18.64 7.03
CA ALA A 64 -4.22 -18.00 7.72
C ALA A 64 -5.58 -18.46 7.15
N PRO A 65 -6.39 -19.24 7.89
CA PRO A 65 -7.67 -19.71 7.38
C PRO A 65 -8.65 -18.55 7.21
N ARG A 66 -9.36 -18.55 6.07
CA ARG A 66 -10.28 -17.47 5.67
C ARG A 66 -11.35 -17.25 6.74
N GLU A 67 -11.85 -18.31 7.34
CA GLU A 67 -12.94 -18.29 8.33
C GLU A 67 -12.53 -17.51 9.59
N LYS A 68 -11.28 -17.67 10.05
CA LYS A 68 -10.77 -16.92 11.21
C LYS A 68 -10.63 -15.43 10.88
N ILE A 69 -10.07 -15.11 9.73
CA ILE A 69 -9.88 -13.73 9.28
C ILE A 69 -11.22 -13.03 9.09
N GLN A 70 -12.16 -13.65 8.37
CA GLN A 70 -13.50 -13.10 8.15
C GLN A 70 -14.26 -12.92 9.48
N LYS A 71 -14.13 -13.85 10.44
CA LYS A 71 -14.76 -13.71 11.75
C LYS A 71 -14.17 -12.57 12.59
N LEU A 72 -12.84 -12.40 12.54
CA LEU A 72 -12.13 -11.41 13.36
C LEU A 72 -12.21 -9.99 12.78
N ILE A 73 -12.07 -9.84 11.46
CA ILE A 73 -11.88 -8.53 10.80
C ILE A 73 -12.77 -8.33 9.56
N GLY A 74 -13.73 -9.22 9.30
CA GLY A 74 -14.69 -9.08 8.20
C GLY A 74 -15.86 -8.12 8.48
N GLU A 75 -16.86 -8.11 7.60
CA GLU A 75 -18.03 -7.21 7.67
C GLU A 75 -18.84 -7.34 8.97
N GLY A 76 -18.92 -8.56 9.53
CA GLY A 76 -19.56 -8.80 10.82
C GLY A 76 -18.71 -8.43 12.03
N SER A 77 -17.44 -8.05 11.83
CA SER A 77 -16.55 -7.68 12.94
C SER A 77 -16.98 -6.33 13.52
N ARG A 78 -17.26 -6.34 14.83
CA ARG A 78 -17.50 -5.13 15.61
C ARG A 78 -16.19 -4.36 15.80
N LEU A 79 -16.18 -3.38 16.70
CA LEU A 79 -15.01 -2.56 17.05
C LEU A 79 -13.72 -3.38 17.28
N GLN A 80 -13.84 -4.62 17.78
CA GLN A 80 -12.73 -5.56 17.98
C GLN A 80 -11.91 -5.81 16.71
N GLY A 81 -12.55 -5.93 15.54
CA GLY A 81 -11.84 -6.17 14.29
C GLY A 81 -11.01 -4.97 13.86
N THR A 82 -11.57 -3.77 14.02
CA THR A 82 -10.86 -2.52 13.70
C THR A 82 -9.63 -2.34 14.59
N VAL A 83 -9.75 -2.60 15.89
CA VAL A 83 -8.60 -2.56 16.82
C VAL A 83 -7.52 -3.57 16.43
N LEU A 84 -7.91 -4.79 16.03
CA LEU A 84 -6.97 -5.84 15.62
C LEU A 84 -6.19 -5.45 14.35
N VAL A 85 -6.87 -4.80 13.41
CA VAL A 85 -6.28 -4.33 12.16
C VAL A 85 -5.32 -3.16 12.38
N ILE A 86 -5.65 -2.25 13.29
CA ILE A 86 -4.74 -1.17 13.71
C ILE A 86 -3.48 -1.77 14.34
N MET A 87 -3.61 -2.75 15.23
CA MET A 87 -2.45 -3.43 15.81
C MET A 87 -1.60 -4.13 14.75
N LEU A 88 -2.23 -4.82 13.79
CA LEU A 88 -1.52 -5.42 12.65
C LEU A 88 -0.73 -4.37 11.85
N ALA A 89 -1.36 -3.23 11.55
CA ALA A 89 -0.73 -2.13 10.85
C ALA A 89 0.46 -1.52 11.61
N MET A 90 0.33 -1.38 12.93
CA MET A 90 1.40 -0.83 13.79
C MET A 90 2.61 -1.76 13.90
N LEU A 91 2.37 -3.08 13.91
CA LEU A 91 3.41 -4.10 14.02
C LEU A 91 4.14 -4.33 12.69
N GLN A 92 3.46 -4.11 11.57
CA GLN A 92 4.06 -4.32 10.26
C GLN A 92 5.15 -3.27 9.99
N ALA A 93 6.36 -3.77 9.73
CA ALA A 93 7.50 -2.95 9.36
C ALA A 93 7.63 -2.83 7.84
N GLY A 94 8.34 -1.80 7.41
CA GLY A 94 8.67 -1.58 6.00
C GLY A 94 7.89 -0.42 5.37
N PRO A 95 8.13 -0.18 4.08
CA PRO A 95 7.54 0.93 3.33
C PRO A 95 6.08 0.67 2.94
N LEU A 96 5.37 1.75 2.58
CA LEU A 96 3.93 1.71 2.24
C LEU A 96 3.61 0.75 1.10
N TYR A 97 4.49 0.62 0.12
CA TYR A 97 4.27 -0.30 -1.00
C TYR A 97 4.14 -1.77 -0.55
N GLY A 98 4.76 -2.16 0.57
CA GLY A 98 4.62 -3.50 1.16
C GLY A 98 3.28 -3.74 1.85
N ALA A 99 2.54 -2.70 2.21
CA ALA A 99 1.22 -2.84 2.83
C ALA A 99 0.15 -3.27 1.83
N PHE A 100 0.29 -2.94 0.54
CA PHE A 100 -0.71 -3.27 -0.48
C PHE A 100 -0.88 -4.78 -0.73
N PRO A 101 0.19 -5.59 -0.88
CA PRO A 101 0.05 -7.04 -0.98
C PRO A 101 -0.66 -7.67 0.22
N VAL A 102 -0.37 -7.20 1.43
CA VAL A 102 -1.07 -7.64 2.65
C VAL A 102 -2.54 -7.24 2.61
N ALA A 103 -2.85 -5.98 2.28
CA ALA A 103 -4.22 -5.50 2.14
C ALA A 103 -5.01 -6.32 1.12
N TYR A 104 -4.39 -6.70 0.00
CA TYR A 104 -4.99 -7.56 -1.01
C TYR A 104 -5.34 -8.95 -0.46
N VAL A 105 -4.45 -9.59 0.29
CA VAL A 105 -4.73 -10.89 0.90
C VAL A 105 -5.82 -10.78 1.97
N LEU A 106 -5.81 -9.73 2.79
CA LEU A 106 -6.87 -9.47 3.77
C LEU A 106 -8.23 -9.30 3.07
N TRP A 107 -8.28 -8.55 1.96
CA TRP A 107 -9.47 -8.42 1.12
C TRP A 107 -9.98 -9.77 0.62
N LYS A 108 -9.10 -10.55 0.00
CA LYS A 108 -9.43 -11.89 -0.53
C LYS A 108 -9.97 -12.83 0.56
N LYS A 109 -9.49 -12.66 1.81
CA LYS A 109 -9.96 -13.41 2.98
C LYS A 109 -11.22 -12.84 3.64
N GLY A 110 -11.86 -11.83 3.05
CA GLY A 110 -13.14 -11.30 3.52
C GLY A 110 -13.02 -10.24 4.62
N CYS A 111 -11.89 -9.54 4.72
CA CYS A 111 -11.77 -8.32 5.52
C CYS A 111 -12.72 -7.24 4.97
N SER A 112 -13.36 -6.47 5.86
CA SER A 112 -14.29 -5.41 5.43
C SER A 112 -13.57 -4.27 4.70
N ILE A 113 -14.28 -3.60 3.80
CA ILE A 113 -13.77 -2.43 3.06
C ILE A 113 -13.22 -1.40 4.05
N LYS A 114 -14.01 -1.06 5.08
CA LYS A 114 -13.60 -0.15 6.15
C LYS A 114 -12.26 -0.55 6.77
N ASN A 115 -12.13 -1.80 7.20
CA ASN A 115 -10.94 -2.25 7.90
C ASN A 115 -9.70 -2.20 6.99
N ILE A 116 -9.83 -2.43 5.68
CA ILE A 116 -8.71 -2.26 4.74
C ILE A 116 -8.23 -0.81 4.66
N PHE A 117 -9.14 0.15 4.57
CA PHE A 117 -8.74 1.55 4.53
C PHE A 117 -8.15 2.02 5.86
N ILE A 118 -8.69 1.53 6.99
CA ILE A 118 -8.11 1.79 8.32
C ILE A 118 -6.72 1.18 8.44
N TYR A 119 -6.53 -0.05 7.97
CA TYR A 119 -5.23 -0.72 7.91
C TYR A 119 -4.19 0.14 7.17
N LEU A 120 -4.51 0.55 5.93
CA LEU A 120 -3.60 1.34 5.10
C LEU A 120 -3.30 2.71 5.72
N GLY A 121 -4.31 3.37 6.30
CA GLY A 121 -4.16 4.66 6.97
C GLY A 121 -3.29 4.57 8.23
N ALA A 122 -3.60 3.61 9.11
CA ALA A 122 -2.84 3.37 10.33
C ALA A 122 -1.39 2.97 10.01
N PHE A 123 -1.18 2.09 9.02
CA PHE A 123 0.16 1.69 8.57
C PHE A 123 0.98 2.89 8.08
N SER A 124 0.32 3.87 7.44
CA SER A 124 0.99 5.06 6.92
C SER A 124 1.48 6.01 8.00
N THR A 125 0.95 5.94 9.23
CA THR A 125 1.09 7.03 10.22
C THR A 125 1.47 6.60 11.62
N ILE A 126 1.27 5.33 12.00
CA ILE A 126 1.51 4.82 13.35
C ILE A 126 2.27 3.51 13.22
N LYS A 127 3.58 3.57 13.01
CA LYS A 127 4.47 2.40 13.10
C LYS A 127 5.21 2.45 14.42
N LEU A 128 5.42 1.31 15.07
CA LEU A 128 6.16 1.27 16.35
C LEU A 128 7.54 1.94 16.29
N PRO A 129 8.40 1.69 15.27
CA PRO A 129 9.67 2.38 15.17
C PRO A 129 9.51 3.89 14.98
N MET A 130 8.57 4.31 14.12
CA MET A 130 8.30 5.72 13.84
C MET A 130 7.81 6.46 15.08
N LEU A 131 6.87 5.87 15.82
CA LEU A 131 6.33 6.43 17.05
C LEU A 131 7.44 6.58 18.11
N SER A 132 8.34 5.59 18.20
CA SER A 132 9.49 5.66 19.12
C SER A 132 10.45 6.80 18.77
N PHE A 133 10.76 7.00 17.49
CA PHE A 133 11.56 8.13 17.04
C PHE A 133 10.86 9.46 17.32
N GLU A 134 9.57 9.54 17.05
CA GLU A 134 8.80 10.75 17.27
C GLU A 134 8.75 11.13 18.75
N ILE A 135 8.50 10.19 19.66
CA ILE A 135 8.51 10.43 21.10
C ILE A 135 9.87 10.99 21.53
N LYS A 136 10.97 10.50 20.95
CA LYS A 136 12.33 10.98 21.25
C LYS A 136 12.57 12.42 20.81
N PHE A 137 12.00 12.85 19.67
CA PHE A 137 12.25 14.20 19.11
C PHE A 137 11.20 15.24 19.50
N MET A 138 9.94 14.84 19.67
CA MET A 138 8.78 15.72 19.85
C MET A 138 8.08 15.54 21.20
N GLY A 139 8.42 14.50 21.97
CA GLY A 139 7.82 14.20 23.26
C GLY A 139 6.59 13.30 23.18
N LEU A 140 6.26 12.68 24.32
CA LEU A 140 5.18 11.70 24.42
C LEU A 140 3.80 12.33 24.20
N GLU A 141 3.52 13.47 24.83
CA GLU A 141 2.24 14.18 24.75
C GLU A 141 1.86 14.49 23.30
N PHE A 142 2.78 15.11 22.54
CA PHE A 142 2.57 15.42 21.13
C PHE A 142 2.32 14.15 20.31
N SER A 143 3.18 13.14 20.48
CA SER A 143 3.11 11.89 19.73
C SER A 143 1.79 11.15 19.94
N LEU A 144 1.28 11.13 21.17
CA LEU A 144 0.00 10.52 21.51
C LEU A 144 -1.16 11.29 20.89
N VAL A 145 -1.24 12.61 21.09
CA VAL A 145 -2.32 13.44 20.54
C VAL A 145 -2.36 13.32 19.02
N ARG A 146 -1.21 13.47 18.34
CA ARG A 146 -1.11 13.31 16.89
C ARG A 146 -1.57 11.92 16.43
N SER A 147 -1.13 10.86 17.11
CA SER A 147 -1.50 9.48 16.78
C SER A 147 -3.00 9.23 16.94
N PHE A 148 -3.60 9.67 18.05
CA PHE A 148 -5.03 9.51 18.29
C PHE A 148 -5.87 10.29 17.28
N VAL A 149 -5.51 11.55 16.98
CA VAL A 149 -6.20 12.36 15.97
C VAL A 149 -6.08 11.72 14.59
N SER A 150 -4.88 11.28 14.20
CA SER A 150 -4.65 10.59 12.92
C SER A 150 -5.50 9.33 12.83
N LEU A 151 -5.52 8.53 13.89
CA LEU A 151 -6.29 7.29 13.94
C LEU A 151 -7.80 7.54 13.82
N ALA A 152 -8.33 8.55 14.50
CA ALA A 152 -9.73 8.94 14.40
C ALA A 152 -10.09 9.34 12.96
N VAL A 153 -9.21 10.09 12.28
CA VAL A 153 -9.39 10.46 10.87
C VAL A 153 -9.40 9.23 9.96
N PHE A 154 -8.47 8.28 10.14
CA PHE A 154 -8.46 7.06 9.32
C PHE A 154 -9.64 6.14 9.57
N ILE A 155 -10.13 6.06 10.81
CA ILE A 155 -11.36 5.36 11.14
C ILE A 155 -12.53 6.01 10.40
N ALA A 156 -12.64 7.34 10.44
CA ALA A 156 -13.68 8.07 9.72
C ALA A 156 -13.60 7.81 8.20
N ILE A 157 -12.41 7.92 7.61
CA ILE A 157 -12.18 7.62 6.19
C ILE A 157 -12.61 6.18 5.86
N GLY A 158 -12.26 5.20 6.71
CA GLY A 158 -12.67 3.82 6.50
C GLY A 158 -14.18 3.64 6.42
N TYR A 159 -14.94 4.25 7.33
CA TYR A 159 -16.40 4.22 7.29
C TYR A 159 -16.97 4.95 6.07
N ILE A 160 -16.41 6.11 5.72
CA ILE A 160 -16.83 6.85 4.53
C ILE A 160 -16.61 6.00 3.27
N MET A 161 -15.44 5.37 3.14
CA MET A 161 -15.12 4.51 2.00
C MET A 161 -16.02 3.28 1.95
N GLU A 162 -16.35 2.68 3.09
CA GLU A 162 -17.31 1.57 3.15
C GLU A 162 -18.68 2.02 2.65
N ILE A 163 -19.19 3.18 3.07
CA ILE A 163 -20.49 3.69 2.62
C ILE A 163 -20.49 3.99 1.12
N LEU A 164 -19.44 4.66 0.62
CA LEU A 164 -19.33 5.02 -0.80
C LEU A 164 -19.20 3.80 -1.70
N LEU A 165 -18.48 2.77 -1.24
CA LEU A 165 -18.15 1.61 -2.05
C LEU A 165 -19.10 0.43 -1.86
N LYS A 166 -19.92 0.37 -0.81
CA LYS A 166 -20.83 -0.76 -0.53
C LYS A 166 -21.83 -1.04 -1.66
N ASN A 167 -22.31 0.01 -2.33
CA ASN A 167 -23.25 -0.11 -3.46
C ASN A 167 -22.57 -0.13 -4.84
N SER A 168 -21.26 0.09 -4.87
CA SER A 168 -20.45 -0.13 -6.05
C SER A 168 -20.02 -1.60 -6.01
N ASN A 169 -19.98 -2.34 -7.12
CA ASN A 169 -19.43 -3.71 -7.16
C ASN A 169 -17.90 -3.70 -6.92
N PHE A 170 -17.48 -3.20 -5.76
CA PHE A 170 -16.10 -2.93 -5.42
C PHE A 170 -15.38 -4.27 -5.26
N SER A 171 -14.31 -4.43 -6.02
CA SER A 171 -13.43 -5.57 -5.96
C SER A 171 -12.00 -5.09 -6.12
N VAL A 172 -11.12 -5.49 -5.21
CA VAL A 172 -9.69 -5.32 -5.40
C VAL A 172 -9.23 -6.42 -6.38
N GLN A 173 -9.09 -6.05 -7.64
CA GLN A 173 -8.60 -6.93 -8.69
C GLN A 173 -7.08 -6.78 -8.79
N LEU A 174 -6.36 -7.90 -8.87
CA LEU A 174 -5.01 -7.86 -9.44
C LEU A 174 -5.16 -7.48 -10.91
N PRO A 175 -4.14 -6.88 -11.55
CA PRO A 175 -4.10 -6.74 -13.00
C PRO A 175 -4.02 -8.13 -13.65
N GLU A 176 -5.13 -8.86 -13.64
CA GLU A 176 -5.41 -9.90 -14.61
C GLU A 176 -5.55 -9.19 -15.95
N ASN A 177 -4.47 -9.27 -16.72
CA ASN A 177 -4.47 -9.31 -18.17
C ASN A 177 -5.88 -9.08 -18.78
N ASN A 178 -6.12 -7.86 -19.28
CA ASN A 178 -7.30 -7.40 -20.01
C ASN A 178 -7.75 -8.28 -21.22
N ARG A 179 -7.25 -9.51 -21.39
CA ARG A 179 -7.61 -10.43 -22.47
C ARG A 179 -9.05 -10.94 -22.38
N GLN A 180 -9.62 -11.20 -21.21
CA GLN A 180 -10.99 -11.78 -21.16
C GLN A 180 -12.12 -10.79 -21.51
N LYS A 181 -11.90 -9.47 -21.46
CA LYS A 181 -12.90 -8.49 -21.93
C LYS A 181 -12.80 -8.15 -23.42
N THR A 182 -11.70 -8.52 -24.09
CA THR A 182 -11.58 -8.34 -25.55
C THR A 182 -12.16 -9.54 -26.30
N ASP A 183 -12.02 -10.76 -25.78
CA ASP A 183 -12.50 -11.97 -26.47
C ASP A 183 -14.04 -12.13 -26.40
N ALA A 184 -14.70 -11.54 -25.40
CA ALA A 184 -16.17 -11.48 -25.34
C ALA A 184 -16.81 -10.38 -26.21
N LYS A 185 -16.00 -9.54 -26.87
CA LYS A 185 -16.47 -8.48 -27.79
C LYS A 185 -16.22 -8.78 -29.27
N ILE A 186 -15.59 -9.92 -29.56
CA ILE A 186 -15.30 -10.40 -30.92
C ILE A 186 -16.19 -11.61 -31.26
N ALA A 187 -16.99 -12.10 -30.29
CA ALA A 187 -17.91 -13.22 -30.45
C ALA A 187 -19.40 -12.80 -30.52
N ASP A 188 -19.67 -11.50 -30.72
CA ASP A 188 -20.98 -10.94 -31.09
C ASP A 188 -20.86 -10.13 -32.38
#